data_AF-A0A1H1LPZ3-F1
#
_entry.id   AF-A0A1H1LPZ3-F1
#
_cell.length_a   1.000
_cell.length_b   1.000
_cell.length_c   1.000
_cell.angle_alpha   90.00
_cell.angle_beta   90.00
_cell.angle_gamma   90.00
#
_symmetry.space_group_name_H-M   'P 1'
#
loop_
_entity.id
_entity.type
_entity.pdbx_description
1 polymer ?
#
loop_
_entity_poly.entity_id
_entity_poly.type
_entity_poly.pdbx_seq_one_letter_code
_entity_poly.pdbx_strand_id
1 'polypeptide(L)'
;MCVIAEDEHDSVLEPGIQVTLSFGATSPSGETLFYNQSTNTLPAKKDPSLPHRLQAVAQIPLPVNATGIYTLTIELSAGDLRQRWSRPLNVRVG
;
A
#
# COMPACT_ATOMS: atom_id res chain seq x y z
N MET A 1 -8.03 12.43 13.12
CA MET A 1 -7.79 11.03 13.56
C MET A 1 -6.80 10.40 12.60
N CYS A 2 -6.00 9.42 13.02
CA CYS A 2 -5.11 8.70 12.12
C CYS A 2 -5.49 7.21 12.12
N VAL A 3 -5.60 6.61 10.94
CA VAL A 3 -5.75 5.16 10.77
C VAL A 3 -4.45 4.63 10.20
N ILE A 4 -3.92 3.57 10.82
CA ILE A 4 -2.80 2.82 10.28
C ILE A 4 -3.39 1.75 9.37
N ALA A 5 -3.06 1.84 8.09
CA ALA A 5 -3.41 0.82 7.10
C ALA A 5 -2.17 0.00 6.79
N GLU A 6 -2.28 -1.31 6.98
CA GLU A 6 -1.24 -2.29 6.66
C GLU A 6 -1.73 -3.21 5.54
N ASP A 7 -0.86 -3.53 4.59
CA ASP A 7 -1.13 -4.52 3.56
C ASP A 7 0.11 -5.37 3.30
N GLU A 8 -0.11 -6.60 2.87
CA GLU A 8 0.95 -7.55 2.52
C GLU A 8 0.67 -8.12 1.14
N HIS A 9 1.70 -8.11 0.29
CA HIS A 9 1.61 -8.69 -1.05
C HIS A 9 2.85 -9.51 -1.37
N ASP A 10 2.63 -10.76 -1.76
CA ASP A 10 3.70 -11.66 -2.18
C ASP A 10 4.00 -11.44 -3.67
N SER A 11 5.24 -11.07 -3.99
CA SER A 11 5.68 -10.79 -5.37
C SER A 11 6.92 -11.58 -5.74
N VAL A 12 6.92 -12.16 -6.93
CA VAL A 12 8.10 -12.81 -7.52
C VAL A 12 8.93 -11.72 -8.18
N LEU A 13 9.96 -11.25 -7.47
CA LEU A 13 10.87 -10.20 -7.88
C LEU A 13 12.31 -10.67 -7.76
N GLU A 14 13.15 -10.21 -8.68
CA GLU A 14 14.60 -10.42 -8.61
C GLU A 14 15.20 -9.58 -7.47
N PRO A 15 16.20 -10.11 -6.74
CA PRO A 15 16.87 -9.35 -5.69
C PRO A 15 17.69 -8.19 -6.25
N GLY A 16 17.90 -7.15 -5.44
CA GLY A 16 18.70 -5.98 -5.82
C GLY A 16 17.99 -4.96 -6.72
N ILE A 17 16.75 -5.23 -7.13
CA ILE A 17 15.94 -4.25 -7.86
C ILE A 17 15.37 -3.20 -6.89
N GLN A 18 15.21 -1.98 -7.40
CA GLN A 18 14.48 -0.93 -6.70
C GLN A 18 12.98 -1.15 -6.85
N VAL A 19 12.28 -1.10 -5.73
CA VAL A 19 10.84 -1.26 -5.62
C VAL A 19 10.24 0.00 -5.03
N THR A 20 9.25 0.57 -5.72
CA THR A 20 8.42 1.65 -5.22
C THR A 20 7.03 1.10 -4.92
N LEU A 21 6.57 1.34 -3.70
CA LEU A 21 5.19 1.13 -3.28
C LEU A 21 4.51 2.48 -3.11
N SER A 22 3.40 2.70 -3.80
CA SER A 22 2.55 3.87 -3.66
C SER A 22 1.24 3.50 -2.97
N PHE A 23 0.79 4.36 -2.08
CA PHE A 23 -0.38 4.19 -1.22
C PHE A 23 -1.34 5.34 -1.42
N GLY A 24 -2.58 5.04 -1.78
CA GLY A 24 -3.66 6.01 -1.90
C GLY A 24 -4.84 5.64 -1.03
N ALA A 25 -5.52 6.63 -0.45
CA ALA A 25 -6.82 6.45 0.18
C ALA A 25 -7.84 7.37 -0.46
N THR A 26 -8.91 6.78 -1.00
CA THR A 26 -10.02 7.50 -1.62
C THR A 26 -11.26 7.41 -0.73
N SER A 27 -11.90 8.54 -0.49
CA SER A 27 -13.12 8.65 0.30
C SER A 27 -14.33 8.04 -0.40
N PRO A 28 -15.44 7.80 0.32
CA PRO A 28 -16.71 7.40 -0.30
C PRO A 28 -17.24 8.41 -1.33
N SER A 29 -16.86 9.69 -1.22
CA SER A 29 -17.21 10.72 -2.21
C SER A 29 -16.32 10.72 -3.45
N GLY A 30 -15.29 9.86 -3.50
CA GLY A 30 -14.33 9.78 -4.61
C GLY A 30 -13.12 10.70 -4.47
N GLU A 31 -12.97 11.42 -3.37
CA GLU A 31 -11.84 12.32 -3.12
C GLU A 31 -10.62 11.54 -2.62
N THR A 32 -9.46 11.73 -3.24
CA THR A 32 -8.19 11.18 -2.73
C THR A 32 -7.73 12.01 -1.54
N LEU A 33 -7.80 11.44 -0.34
CA LEU A 33 -7.45 12.12 0.91
C LEU A 33 -5.97 11.97 1.28
N PHE A 34 -5.34 10.91 0.77
CA PHE A 34 -3.98 10.59 1.13
C PHE A 34 -3.28 9.93 -0.05
N TYR A 35 -2.04 10.34 -0.26
CA TYR A 35 -1.11 9.67 -1.14
C TYR A 35 0.28 9.67 -0.50
N ASN A 36 0.92 8.51 -0.41
CA ASN A 36 2.30 8.37 0.04
C ASN A 36 3.03 7.34 -0.82
N GLN A 37 4.35 7.43 -0.88
CA GLN A 37 5.18 6.48 -1.59
C GLN A 37 6.43 6.14 -0.78
N SER A 38 6.86 4.89 -0.87
CA SER A 38 8.10 4.42 -0.28
C SER A 38 8.90 3.66 -1.32
N THR A 39 10.18 3.97 -1.43
CA THR A 39 11.09 3.30 -2.36
C THR A 39 12.15 2.57 -1.56
N ASN A 40 12.29 1.26 -1.80
CA ASN A 40 13.27 0.41 -1.13
C ASN A 40 13.98 -0.48 -2.15
N THR A 41 15.21 -0.87 -1.85
CA THR A 41 15.90 -1.90 -2.64
C THR A 41 15.60 -3.25 -2.04
N LEU A 42 15.20 -4.23 -2.87
CA LEU A 42 14.91 -5.56 -2.36
C LEU A 42 16.19 -6.27 -1.93
N PRO A 43 16.27 -6.75 -0.67
CA PRO A 43 17.42 -7.51 -0.22
C PRO A 43 17.47 -8.87 -0.93
N ALA A 44 18.65 -9.49 -0.97
CA ALA A 44 18.76 -10.87 -1.42
C ALA A 44 17.99 -11.81 -0.46
N LYS A 45 17.25 -12.77 -1.03
CA LYS A 45 16.56 -13.81 -0.24
C LYS A 45 17.54 -14.88 0.18
N LYS A 46 17.35 -15.41 1.39
CA LYS A 46 18.04 -16.63 1.85
C LYS A 46 17.62 -17.86 1.02
N ASP A 47 16.35 -17.90 0.62
CA ASP A 47 15.81 -18.89 -0.30
C ASP A 47 15.21 -18.17 -1.53
N PRO A 48 15.81 -18.32 -2.73
CA PRO A 48 15.35 -17.64 -3.93
C PRO A 48 13.98 -18.15 -4.44
N SER A 49 13.56 -19.36 -4.03
CA SER A 49 12.30 -19.97 -4.48
C SER A 49 11.05 -19.35 -3.85
N LEU A 50 11.19 -18.67 -2.71
CA LEU A 50 10.08 -18.02 -2.01
C LEU A 50 9.80 -16.63 -2.61
N PRO A 51 8.54 -16.16 -2.67
CA PRO A 51 8.24 -14.79 -3.08
C PRO A 51 8.77 -13.76 -2.08
N HIS A 52 8.99 -12.53 -2.54
CA HIS A 52 9.19 -11.40 -1.64
C HIS A 52 7.86 -10.98 -1.05
N ARG A 53 7.75 -11.01 0.27
CA ARG A 53 6.64 -10.37 0.97
C ARG A 53 6.90 -8.88 1.08
N LEU A 54 6.09 -8.09 0.39
CA LEU A 54 6.13 -6.64 0.44
C LEU A 54 5.11 -6.19 1.47
N GLN A 55 5.59 -5.49 2.50
CA GLN A 55 4.71 -4.87 3.49
C GLN A 55 4.56 -3.39 3.20
N ALA A 56 3.32 -2.97 3.28
CA ALA A 56 2.83 -1.66 2.99
C ALA A 56 2.24 -1.07 4.27
N VAL A 57 2.85 -0.05 4.85
CA VAL A 57 2.32 0.60 6.07
C VAL A 57 2.13 2.09 5.82
N ALA A 58 0.89 2.55 5.94
CA ALA A 58 0.53 3.94 5.69
C ALA A 58 -0.28 4.52 6.86
N GLN A 59 0.12 5.71 7.32
CA GLN A 59 -0.64 6.52 8.25
C GLN A 59 -1.56 7.46 7.48
N ILE A 60 -2.86 7.20 7.52
CA ILE A 60 -3.86 7.95 6.77
C ILE A 60 -4.46 8.99 7.69
N PRO A 61 -4.20 10.29 7.48
CA PRO A 61 -4.88 11.35 8.20
C PRO A 61 -6.33 11.41 7.71
N LEU A 62 -7.27 11.17 8.61
CA LEU A 62 -8.70 11.25 8.32
C LEU A 62 -9.35 12.39 9.12
N PRO A 63 -10.33 13.09 8.51
CA PRO A 63 -11.20 14.01 9.23
C PRO A 63 -11.81 13.39 10.48
N VAL A 64 -12.10 14.21 11.51
CA VAL A 64 -12.66 13.72 12.79
C VAL A 64 -14.03 13.08 12.61
N ASN A 65 -14.76 13.47 11.57
CA ASN A 65 -16.08 12.94 11.19
C ASN A 65 -16.02 11.98 10.00
N ALA A 66 -14.85 11.42 9.68
CA ALA A 66 -14.68 10.48 8.57
C ALA A 66 -15.47 9.20 8.82
N THR A 67 -16.55 8.97 8.08
CA THR A 67 -17.33 7.73 8.19
C THR A 67 -17.54 7.11 6.81
N GLY A 68 -17.58 5.78 6.75
CA GLY A 68 -17.91 5.04 5.54
C GLY A 68 -16.78 4.13 5.06
N ILE A 69 -16.95 3.62 3.83
CA ILE A 69 -16.02 2.68 3.20
C ILE A 69 -15.07 3.47 2.29
N TYR A 70 -13.84 3.62 2.74
CA TYR A 70 -12.74 4.18 1.97
C TYR A 70 -12.14 3.08 1.07
N THR A 71 -11.55 3.47 -0.04
CA THR A 71 -10.80 2.56 -0.90
C THR A 71 -9.31 2.82 -0.72
N LEU A 72 -8.60 1.82 -0.21
CA LEU A 72 -7.14 1.83 -0.22
C LEU A 72 -6.67 1.29 -1.55
N THR A 73 -5.74 1.99 -2.18
CA THR A 73 -5.07 1.56 -3.40
C THR A 73 -3.59 1.45 -3.12
N ILE A 74 -3.01 0.31 -3.50
CA ILE A 74 -1.58 0.08 -3.45
C ILE A 74 -1.11 -0.16 -4.87
N GLU A 75 -0.04 0.52 -5.26
CA GLU A 75 0.63 0.31 -6.55
C GLU A 75 2.08 -0.07 -6.30
N LEU A 76 2.50 -1.17 -6.91
CA LEU A 76 3.86 -1.68 -6.92
C LEU A 76 4.51 -1.37 -8.27
N SER A 77 5.71 -0.83 -8.21
CA SER A 77 6.57 -0.51 -9.35
C SER A 77 7.96 -1.09 -9.13
N ALA A 78 8.40 -1.98 -10.02
CA ALA A 78 9.74 -2.56 -9.99
C ALA A 78 10.26 -2.79 -11.41
N GLY A 79 11.08 -1.86 -11.92
CA GLY A 79 11.46 -1.84 -13.34
C GLY A 79 10.23 -1.75 -14.25
N ASP A 80 10.07 -2.74 -15.13
CA ASP A 80 8.92 -2.88 -16.04
C ASP A 80 7.69 -3.50 -15.36
N LEU A 81 7.83 -4.10 -14.18
CA LEU A 81 6.71 -4.66 -13.45
C LEU A 81 5.86 -3.54 -12.83
N ARG A 82 4.57 -3.55 -13.15
CA ARG A 82 3.53 -2.75 -12.49
C ARG A 82 2.43 -3.67 -11.97
N GLN A 83 2.13 -3.57 -10.69
CA GLN A 83 0.98 -4.26 -10.10
C GLN A 83 0.17 -3.27 -9.28
N ARG A 84 -1.14 -3.43 -9.28
CA ARG A 84 -2.06 -2.58 -8.54
C ARG A 84 -3.12 -3.44 -7.89
N TRP A 85 -3.43 -3.15 -6.63
CA TRP A 85 -4.56 -3.74 -5.95
C TRP A 85 -5.23 -2.72 -5.04
N SER A 86 -6.46 -3.02 -4.69
CA SER A 86 -7.26 -2.16 -3.82
C SER A 86 -8.05 -2.99 -2.84
N ARG A 87 -8.27 -2.44 -1.64
CA ARG A 87 -9.12 -3.06 -0.62
C ARG A 87 -9.99 -2.04 0.10
N PRO A 88 -11.18 -2.44 0.56
CA PRO A 88 -12.02 -1.56 1.38
C PRO A 88 -11.39 -1.32 2.75
N LEU A 89 -11.46 -0.08 3.23
CA LEU A 89 -11.17 0.31 4.59
C LEU A 89 -12.44 0.91 5.20
N ASN A 90 -13.08 0.16 6.09
CA ASN A 90 -14.27 0.62 6.79
C ASN A 90 -13.85 1.51 7.97
N VAL A 91 -14.10 2.81 7.86
CA VAL A 91 -13.83 3.77 8.92
C VAL A 91 -15.15 4.07 9.62
N ARG A 92 -15.19 3.71 10.91
CA ARG A 92 -16.27 4.09 11.82
C ARG A 92 -15.62 4.86 12.96
N VAL A 93 -15.87 6.16 13.00
CA VAL A 93 -15.53 6.94 14.19
C VAL A 93 -16.66 6.70 15.19
N GLY A 94 -16.27 6.26 16.39
CA GLY A 94 -17.12 6.25 17.59
C GLY A 94 -16.88 7.52 18.40
#